data_AF-A0A6I2IVD5-F1
#
_entry.id   AF-A0A6I2IVD5-F1
#
_cell.length_a   1.000
_cell.length_b   1.000
_cell.length_c   1.000
_cell.angle_alpha   90.00
_cell.angle_beta   90.00
_cell.angle_gamma   90.00
#
_symmetry.space_group_name_H-M   'P 1'
#
loop_
_entity.id
_entity.type
_entity.pdbx_description
1 polymer ?
#
loop_
_entity_poly.entity_id
_entity_poly.type
_entity_poly.pdbx_seq_one_letter_code
_entity_poly.pdbx_strand_id
1 'polypeptide(L)'
;MSNVAYATFGARKEQLETRVASLDDGYLRIATTIGKLKPKLKMAGREHQVFDAVIFCTFGWNKSEDKVTNTYLADMTDLDDSDVAAALNVLAERRIINLRKVGGFKLVSVNVNIDEWQLNKTKKTPPKMLGETTQQVGQKKVSSWVKPPDTLNSLTLDNIKHTLTHDVGMQGDEKLTPRQAGTNPRATGTNPRSAMPAFDRERLKNTWNCKAETFGLPKIRSVTTTTENGLKRLWKSYLKQCKELGTTPKDIDSFLNGYIEFGYKPTQWACGSNPDGKRFGIDTALRQEKIDQILGESV
;
A
#
# COMPACT_ATOMS: atom_id res chain seq x y z
N MET A 1 -24.46 9.87 65.02
CA MET A 1 -24.00 10.09 63.64
C MET A 1 -22.99 9.01 63.32
N SER A 2 -23.22 8.20 62.28
CA SER A 2 -22.38 7.05 61.93
C SER A 2 -21.34 7.43 60.89
N ASN A 3 -20.05 7.33 61.24
CA ASN A 3 -18.95 7.57 60.31
C ASN A 3 -18.80 6.39 59.34
N VAL A 4 -19.11 6.62 58.07
CA VAL A 4 -18.84 5.67 56.99
C VAL A 4 -17.42 5.91 56.47
N ALA A 5 -16.54 4.93 56.67
CA ALA A 5 -15.20 4.96 56.09
C ALA A 5 -15.26 4.52 54.62
N TYR A 6 -14.95 5.42 53.69
CA TYR A 6 -14.78 5.07 52.28
C TYR A 6 -13.41 4.40 52.08
N ALA A 7 -13.41 3.13 51.69
CA ALA A 7 -12.20 2.44 51.28
C ALA A 7 -11.72 3.00 49.93
N THR A 8 -10.55 3.64 49.92
CA THR A 8 -9.88 4.07 48.70
C THR A 8 -9.25 2.87 48.01
N PHE A 9 -9.88 2.41 46.92
CA PHE A 9 -9.31 1.36 46.07
C PHE A 9 -8.01 1.87 45.45
N GLY A 10 -6.88 1.36 45.93
CA GLY A 10 -5.56 1.77 45.49
C GLY A 10 -5.37 1.59 43.99
N ALA A 11 -4.71 2.56 43.35
CA ALA A 11 -4.46 2.54 41.92
C ALA A 11 -3.83 1.22 41.48
N ARG A 12 -4.49 0.54 40.54
CA ARG A 12 -4.01 -0.70 39.91
C ARG A 12 -2.70 -0.37 39.21
N LYS A 13 -1.57 -0.71 39.83
CA LYS A 13 -0.25 -0.61 39.19
C LYS A 13 -0.29 -1.46 37.92
N GLU A 14 -0.24 -0.82 36.76
CA GLU A 14 0.08 -1.51 35.52
C GLU A 14 1.39 -2.26 35.72
N GLN A 15 1.34 -3.58 35.53
CA GLN A 15 2.55 -4.37 35.55
C GLN A 15 3.30 -4.06 34.27
N LEU A 16 4.30 -3.17 34.40
CA LEU A 16 5.18 -2.80 33.31
C LEU A 16 6.01 -4.04 32.95
N GLU A 17 5.55 -4.81 31.96
CA GLU A 17 6.23 -6.02 31.50
C GLU A 17 7.67 -5.69 31.14
N THR A 18 8.63 -6.24 31.88
CA THR A 18 10.06 -6.06 31.60
C THR A 18 10.42 -6.85 30.33
N ARG A 19 10.22 -6.24 29.17
CA ARG A 19 10.58 -6.81 27.86
C ARG A 19 12.10 -6.82 27.70
N VAL A 20 12.72 -7.89 28.20
CA VAL A 20 14.12 -8.22 27.91
C VAL A 20 14.16 -8.81 26.51
N ALA A 21 15.00 -8.27 25.63
CA ALA A 21 15.17 -8.80 24.28
C ALA A 21 15.78 -10.21 24.34
N SER A 22 15.12 -11.21 23.73
CA SER A 22 15.68 -12.55 23.57
C SER A 22 16.15 -12.80 22.13
N LEU A 23 17.03 -13.78 21.95
CA LEU A 23 17.29 -14.36 20.62
C LEU A 23 16.13 -15.24 20.14
N ASP A 24 15.22 -15.63 21.04
CA ASP A 24 13.99 -16.36 20.72
C ASP A 24 13.00 -15.50 19.90
N ASP A 25 13.06 -14.18 20.04
CA ASP A 25 12.32 -13.21 19.21
C ASP A 25 12.87 -13.12 17.77
N GLY A 26 13.96 -13.85 17.49
CA GLY A 26 14.68 -13.87 16.22
C GLY A 26 15.86 -12.91 16.18
N TYR A 27 16.56 -12.88 15.03
CA TYR A 27 17.72 -12.02 14.82
C TYR A 27 17.76 -11.45 13.40
N LEU A 28 18.24 -10.21 13.30
CA LEU A 28 18.46 -9.52 12.03
C LEU A 28 19.79 -9.97 11.41
N ARG A 29 19.73 -10.81 10.38
CA ARG A 29 20.92 -11.27 9.66
C ARG A 29 21.41 -10.19 8.67
N ILE A 30 22.47 -9.49 9.04
CA ILE A 30 23.15 -8.50 8.19
C ILE A 30 24.63 -8.86 7.98
N ALA A 31 25.21 -8.48 6.83
CA ALA A 31 26.63 -8.66 6.58
C ALA A 31 27.46 -7.85 7.60
N THR A 32 28.44 -8.51 8.24
CA THR A 32 29.30 -7.91 9.27
C THR A 32 30.06 -6.67 8.76
N THR A 33 30.36 -6.61 7.46
CA THR A 33 30.98 -5.46 6.79
C THR A 33 30.06 -4.23 6.81
N ILE A 34 28.77 -4.40 6.50
CA ILE A 34 27.76 -3.33 6.60
C ILE A 34 27.59 -2.90 8.06
N GLY A 35 27.50 -3.85 8.99
CA GLY A 35 27.43 -3.56 10.44
C GLY A 35 28.64 -2.78 10.95
N LYS A 36 29.85 -3.09 10.47
CA LYS A 36 31.10 -2.35 10.78
C LYS A 36 31.19 -0.99 10.10
N LEU A 37 30.51 -0.77 8.97
CA LEU A 37 30.52 0.52 8.26
C LEU A 37 29.46 1.49 8.80
N LYS A 38 28.26 1.01 9.18
CA LYS A 38 27.14 1.85 9.65
C LYS A 38 27.56 2.91 10.70
N PRO A 39 28.33 2.59 11.77
CA PRO A 39 28.77 3.59 12.75
C PRO A 39 29.73 4.66 12.21
N LYS A 40 30.35 4.44 11.04
CA LYS A 40 31.28 5.39 10.40
C LYS A 40 30.56 6.38 9.47
N LEU A 41 29.28 6.17 9.19
CA LEU A 41 28.48 7.08 8.37
C LEU A 41 28.17 8.36 9.16
N LYS A 42 28.63 9.52 8.67
CA LYS A 42 28.21 10.82 9.23
C LYS A 42 26.84 11.18 8.68
N MET A 43 25.78 10.88 9.43
CA MET A 43 24.38 11.08 9.02
C MET A 43 23.54 11.62 10.19
N ALA A 44 22.39 12.20 9.89
CA ALA A 44 21.48 12.75 10.91
C ALA A 44 20.70 11.62 11.62
N GLY A 45 20.17 11.86 12.82
CA GLY A 45 19.37 10.87 13.56
C GLY A 45 18.22 10.27 12.73
N ARG A 46 17.44 11.13 12.06
CA ARG A 46 16.36 10.71 11.14
C ARG A 46 16.86 9.84 9.98
N GLU A 47 18.06 10.13 9.45
CA GLU A 47 18.66 9.33 8.39
C GLU A 47 19.11 7.95 8.92
N HIS A 48 19.59 7.87 10.17
CA HIS A 48 19.90 6.59 10.82
C HIS A 48 18.64 5.75 11.05
N GLN A 49 17.58 6.35 11.62
CA GLN A 49 16.30 5.66 11.85
C GLN A 49 15.73 5.08 10.55
N VAL A 50 15.66 5.90 9.49
CA VAL A 50 15.15 5.46 8.18
C VAL A 50 16.05 4.40 7.54
N PHE A 51 17.37 4.49 7.72
CA PHE A 51 18.29 3.45 7.23
C PHE A 51 18.10 2.11 7.95
N ASP A 52 17.88 2.13 9.27
CA ASP A 52 17.59 0.93 10.06
C ASP A 52 16.23 0.32 9.72
N ALA A 53 15.20 1.14 9.50
CA ALA A 53 13.91 0.68 8.99
C ALA A 53 14.06 0.01 7.61
N VAL A 54 14.88 0.57 6.70
CA VAL A 54 15.18 -0.06 5.40
C VAL A 54 15.90 -1.41 5.56
N ILE A 55 16.87 -1.51 6.47
CA ILE A 55 17.54 -2.78 6.81
C ILE A 55 16.51 -3.80 7.31
N PHE A 56 15.62 -3.40 8.22
CA PHE A 56 14.60 -4.28 8.78
C PHE A 56 13.59 -4.76 7.72
N CYS A 57 13.09 -3.87 6.86
CA CYS A 57 12.18 -4.22 5.76
C CYS A 57 12.79 -5.20 4.75
N THR A 58 14.11 -5.17 4.56
CA THR A 58 14.80 -5.98 3.55
C THR A 58 15.42 -7.22 4.18
N PHE A 59 16.54 -7.07 4.87
CA PHE A 59 17.29 -8.17 5.47
C PHE A 59 16.55 -8.82 6.64
N GLY A 60 15.72 -8.07 7.39
CA GLY A 60 14.85 -8.65 8.43
C GLY A 60 13.83 -9.65 7.88
N TRP A 61 13.42 -9.50 6.61
CA TRP A 61 12.56 -10.43 5.88
C TRP A 61 13.34 -11.38 4.95
N ASN A 62 14.68 -11.44 5.08
CA ASN A 62 15.59 -12.19 4.19
C ASN A 62 15.46 -11.84 2.69
N LYS A 63 15.07 -10.61 2.36
CA LYS A 63 14.98 -10.08 0.99
C LYS A 63 16.19 -9.21 0.65
N SER A 64 16.60 -9.20 -0.62
CA SER A 64 17.60 -8.26 -1.15
C SER A 64 17.03 -6.86 -1.39
N GLU A 65 15.77 -6.77 -1.82
CA GLU A 65 14.99 -5.54 -1.94
C GLU A 65 13.54 -5.79 -1.52
N ASP A 66 12.85 -4.74 -1.07
CA ASP A 66 11.42 -4.83 -0.74
C ASP A 66 10.62 -3.64 -1.27
N LYS A 67 9.32 -3.86 -1.46
CA LYS A 67 8.37 -2.87 -1.94
C LYS A 67 7.70 -2.17 -0.75
N VAL A 68 8.15 -0.96 -0.45
CA VAL A 68 7.78 -0.25 0.79
C VAL A 68 7.22 1.15 0.48
N THR A 69 6.14 1.55 1.17
CA THR A 69 5.60 2.92 1.11
C THR A 69 6.32 3.83 2.10
N ASN A 70 6.23 5.16 1.91
CA ASN A 70 6.71 6.08 2.94
C ASN A 70 5.96 5.88 4.25
N THR A 71 4.63 5.73 4.17
CA THR A 71 3.75 5.58 5.36
C THR A 71 4.19 4.44 6.27
N TYR A 72 4.56 3.28 5.69
CA TYR A 72 5.02 2.14 6.48
C TYR A 72 6.37 2.40 7.17
N LEU A 73 7.25 3.18 6.54
CA LEU A 73 8.52 3.60 7.15
C LEU A 73 8.31 4.72 8.19
N ALA A 74 7.32 5.59 7.99
CA ALA A 74 6.88 6.61 8.95
C ALA A 74 6.35 5.93 10.23
N ASP A 75 5.39 5.00 10.08
CA ASP A 75 4.83 4.18 11.15
C ASP A 75 5.91 3.36 11.90
N MET A 76 7.00 2.98 11.23
CA MET A 76 8.11 2.20 11.81
C MET A 76 9.18 3.07 12.50
N THR A 77 9.25 4.36 12.21
CA THR A 77 10.31 5.26 12.71
C THR A 77 9.82 6.40 13.59
N ASP A 78 8.50 6.54 13.76
CA ASP A 78 7.83 7.67 14.40
C ASP A 78 8.24 9.02 13.77
N LEU A 79 8.36 9.04 12.43
CA LEU A 79 8.71 10.22 11.63
C LEU A 79 7.62 10.57 10.63
N ASP A 80 7.52 11.85 10.26
CA ASP A 80 6.62 12.28 9.20
C ASP A 80 6.99 11.70 7.82
N ASP A 81 5.97 11.46 7.00
CA ASP A 81 6.07 10.92 5.64
C ASP A 81 6.99 11.75 4.72
N SER A 82 7.10 13.05 5.01
CA SER A 82 7.97 14.04 4.37
C SER A 82 9.44 13.94 4.81
N ASP A 83 9.68 13.71 6.10
CA ASP A 83 11.01 13.48 6.68
C ASP A 83 11.58 12.14 6.20
N VAL A 84 10.76 11.08 6.17
CA VAL A 84 11.11 9.80 5.55
C VAL A 84 11.46 9.98 4.08
N ALA A 85 10.68 10.76 3.32
CA ALA A 85 11.01 11.07 1.92
C ALA A 85 12.37 11.76 1.78
N ALA A 86 12.65 12.75 2.63
CA ALA A 86 13.91 13.49 2.62
C ALA A 86 15.11 12.60 2.99
N ALA A 87 14.98 11.80 4.05
CA ALA A 87 16.01 10.86 4.50
C ALA A 87 16.33 9.81 3.43
N LEU A 88 15.31 9.18 2.82
CA LEU A 88 15.51 8.22 1.72
C LEU A 88 16.26 8.84 0.54
N ASN A 89 15.95 10.08 0.17
CA ASN A 89 16.66 10.77 -0.90
C ASN A 89 18.14 11.02 -0.54
N VAL A 90 18.45 11.47 0.70
CA VAL A 90 19.84 11.66 1.14
C VAL A 90 20.62 10.35 1.19
N LEU A 91 19.99 9.25 1.64
CA LEU A 91 20.62 7.92 1.64
C LEU A 91 20.93 7.42 0.22
N ALA A 92 20.04 7.70 -0.74
CA ALA A 92 20.23 7.34 -2.15
C ALA A 92 21.26 8.24 -2.86
N GLU A 93 21.24 9.56 -2.62
CA GLU A 93 22.28 10.51 -3.09
C GLU A 93 23.69 10.01 -2.69
N ARG A 94 23.80 9.44 -1.48
CA ARG A 94 25.04 8.93 -0.88
C ARG A 94 25.39 7.48 -1.24
N ARG A 95 24.62 6.83 -2.12
CA ARG A 95 24.78 5.42 -2.53
C ARG A 95 24.74 4.40 -1.39
N ILE A 96 24.12 4.73 -0.26
CA ILE A 96 23.95 3.83 0.90
C ILE A 96 22.78 2.87 0.65
N ILE A 97 21.72 3.37 0.00
CA ILE A 97 20.56 2.58 -0.41
C ILE A 97 20.31 2.77 -1.91
N ASN A 98 19.65 1.78 -2.52
CA ASN A 98 19.11 1.85 -3.86
C ASN A 98 17.60 2.12 -3.79
N LEU A 99 17.14 3.09 -4.59
CA LEU A 99 15.72 3.39 -4.78
C LEU A 99 15.34 3.13 -6.23
N ARG A 100 14.39 2.22 -6.46
CA ARG A 100 13.83 1.95 -7.79
C ARG A 100 12.33 2.22 -7.81
N LYS A 101 11.79 2.50 -9.01
CA LYS A 101 10.35 2.63 -9.24
C LYS A 101 9.90 1.58 -10.25
N VAL A 102 9.01 0.68 -9.85
CA VAL A 102 8.46 -0.38 -10.71
C VAL A 102 6.94 -0.37 -10.58
N GLY A 103 6.22 -0.19 -11.70
CA GLY A 103 4.76 -0.17 -11.72
C GLY A 103 4.13 0.89 -10.81
N GLY A 104 4.80 2.05 -10.63
CA GLY A 104 4.36 3.12 -9.72
C GLY A 104 4.76 2.92 -8.25
N PHE A 105 5.24 1.73 -7.87
CA PHE A 105 5.68 1.44 -6.51
C PHE A 105 7.18 1.72 -6.32
N LYS A 106 7.56 2.13 -5.11
CA LYS A 106 8.95 2.28 -4.67
C LYS A 106 9.47 0.91 -4.20
N LEU A 107 10.61 0.49 -4.74
CA LEU A 107 11.42 -0.59 -4.19
C LEU A 107 12.65 0.01 -3.52
N VAL A 108 13.02 -0.54 -2.37
CA VAL A 108 14.13 -0.08 -1.54
C VAL A 108 15.05 -1.28 -1.24
N SER A 109 16.35 -1.07 -1.34
CA SER A 109 17.38 -2.04 -0.93
C SER A 109 18.59 -1.34 -0.34
N VAL A 110 19.32 -2.00 0.56
CA VAL A 110 20.65 -1.55 0.99
C VAL A 110 21.63 -1.78 -0.16
N ASN A 111 22.53 -0.83 -0.43
CA ASN A 111 23.55 -1.03 -1.47
C ASN A 111 24.64 -1.98 -0.95
N VAL A 112 24.70 -3.18 -1.50
CA VAL A 112 25.68 -4.20 -1.11
C VAL A 112 27.11 -3.84 -1.57
N ASN A 113 27.26 -2.96 -2.56
CA ASN A 113 28.58 -2.45 -2.95
C ASN A 113 29.03 -1.34 -1.98
N ILE A 114 29.82 -1.73 -0.97
CA ILE A 114 30.22 -0.89 0.16
C ILE A 114 31.18 0.23 -0.27
N ASP A 115 31.98 0.01 -1.32
CA ASP A 115 32.99 0.97 -1.79
C ASP A 115 32.38 2.22 -2.45
N GLU A 116 31.11 2.15 -2.87
CA GLU A 116 30.36 3.30 -3.42
C GLU A 116 29.84 4.27 -2.34
N TRP A 117 29.86 3.88 -1.06
CA TRP A 117 29.15 4.60 0.01
C TRP A 117 29.84 5.92 0.39
N GLN A 118 29.11 7.03 0.28
CA GLN A 118 29.61 8.34 0.68
C GLN A 118 29.54 8.52 2.20
N LEU A 119 30.64 8.22 2.89
CA LEU A 119 30.77 8.28 4.35
C LEU A 119 30.54 9.67 4.96
N ASN A 120 30.94 10.73 4.25
CA ASN A 120 30.75 12.11 4.66
C ASN A 120 29.69 12.78 3.77
N LYS A 121 28.87 13.66 4.34
CA LYS A 121 28.05 14.58 3.55
C LYS A 121 28.96 15.59 2.85
N THR A 122 28.85 15.72 1.54
CA THR A 122 29.41 16.87 0.82
C THR A 122 28.77 18.14 1.37
N LYS A 123 29.59 19.11 1.80
CA LYS A 123 29.07 20.41 2.26
C LYS A 123 28.40 21.08 1.06
N LYS A 124 27.07 21.14 1.03
CA LYS A 124 26.34 22.03 0.11
C LYS A 124 26.76 23.44 0.50
N THR A 125 27.60 24.09 -0.31
CA THR A 125 27.98 25.50 -0.13
C THR A 125 26.69 26.31 -0.09
N PRO A 126 26.43 27.10 0.96
CA PRO A 126 25.25 27.95 0.97
C PRO A 126 25.37 28.95 -0.19
N PRO A 127 24.32 29.16 -1.00
CA PRO A 127 24.34 30.25 -1.95
C PRO A 127 24.56 31.55 -1.18
N LYS A 128 25.52 32.36 -1.65
CA LYS A 128 25.91 33.63 -1.01
C LYS A 128 24.76 34.63 -1.13
N MET A 129 23.87 34.61 -0.14
CA MET A 129 22.73 35.53 -0.03
C MET A 129 23.26 36.92 0.31
N LEU A 130 23.25 37.83 -0.66
CA LEU A 130 23.16 39.26 -0.38
C LEU A 130 21.70 39.51 0.01
N GLY A 131 21.46 40.01 1.21
CA GLY A 131 20.15 39.92 1.85
C GLY A 131 19.14 40.95 1.36
N GLU A 132 17.85 40.63 1.52
CA GLU A 132 17.00 41.42 2.41
C GLU A 132 15.76 40.63 2.86
N THR A 133 15.14 41.11 3.93
CA THR A 133 14.07 40.42 4.68
C THR A 133 12.73 40.48 3.96
N THR A 134 12.05 39.33 3.82
CA THR A 134 10.60 39.24 4.03
C THR A 134 10.18 37.79 4.22
N GLN A 135 9.25 37.56 5.15
CA GLN A 135 8.58 36.26 5.30
C GLN A 135 7.60 36.08 4.14
N GLN A 136 7.57 34.90 3.51
CA GLN A 136 6.31 34.25 3.18
C GLN A 136 6.44 32.76 2.86
N VAL A 137 5.29 32.08 2.93
CA VAL A 137 5.15 30.63 2.99
C VAL A 137 5.04 30.01 1.58
N GLY A 138 5.69 28.84 1.41
CA GLY A 138 5.23 27.82 0.45
C GLY A 138 5.91 27.80 -0.92
N GLN A 139 5.70 26.67 -1.60
CA GLN A 139 6.07 26.38 -3.00
C GLN A 139 7.57 26.30 -3.34
N LYS A 140 8.22 25.19 -2.96
CA LYS A 140 9.49 24.79 -3.60
C LYS A 140 9.23 23.97 -4.88
N LYS A 141 9.21 24.69 -6.00
CA LYS A 141 9.09 24.18 -7.37
C LYS A 141 10.16 23.10 -7.65
N VAL A 142 9.75 21.89 -8.04
CA VAL A 142 10.67 20.82 -8.47
C VAL A 142 10.88 20.94 -9.98
N SER A 143 12.11 21.20 -10.40
CA SER A 143 12.47 21.21 -11.83
C SER A 143 13.76 20.44 -12.10
N SER A 144 13.69 19.61 -13.15
CA SER A 144 14.78 19.15 -14.03
C SER A 144 16.02 18.48 -13.41
N TRP A 145 16.01 17.14 -13.40
CA TRP A 145 17.15 16.31 -13.85
C TRP A 145 16.64 15.01 -14.51
N VAL A 146 16.02 15.16 -15.68
CA VAL A 146 15.91 14.09 -16.69
C VAL A 146 16.26 14.74 -18.03
N LYS A 147 17.21 14.16 -18.76
CA LYS A 147 17.58 14.62 -20.11
C LYS A 147 16.52 14.10 -21.11
N PRO A 148 15.83 14.95 -21.88
CA PRO A 148 15.16 14.52 -23.10
C PRO A 148 16.16 14.49 -24.27
N PRO A 149 15.95 13.65 -25.31
CA PRO A 149 16.65 13.75 -26.58
C PRO A 149 16.10 14.93 -27.43
N ASP A 150 16.78 15.19 -28.55
CA ASP A 150 16.73 16.47 -29.26
C ASP A 150 15.39 16.90 -29.89
N THR A 151 15.30 18.22 -30.03
CA THR A 151 14.20 19.05 -30.56
C THR A 151 13.79 18.73 -32.01
N LEU A 152 12.52 18.98 -32.35
CA LEU A 152 12.16 20.08 -33.30
C LEU A 152 10.63 20.34 -33.36
N ASN A 153 10.30 21.62 -33.61
CA ASN A 153 8.98 22.19 -34.00
C ASN A 153 7.84 22.19 -32.97
N SER A 154 6.90 23.14 -32.95
CA SER A 154 6.93 24.64 -32.93
C SER A 154 5.49 25.17 -32.77
N LEU A 155 5.31 26.48 -32.51
CA LEU A 155 4.04 27.24 -32.55
C LEU A 155 3.05 26.99 -31.36
N THR A 156 2.95 27.86 -30.34
CA THR A 156 2.29 29.20 -30.24
C THR A 156 0.75 29.20 -30.27
N LEU A 157 0.11 29.65 -29.18
CA LEU A 157 -0.58 30.96 -29.14
C LEU A 157 -1.17 31.28 -27.74
N ASP A 158 -1.07 32.54 -27.35
CA ASP A 158 -1.60 33.09 -26.10
C ASP A 158 -3.09 33.48 -26.24
N ASN A 159 -3.79 33.62 -25.11
CA ASN A 159 -4.47 34.88 -24.78
C ASN A 159 -4.98 34.95 -23.32
N ILE A 160 -5.01 36.17 -22.79
CA ILE A 160 -5.31 36.52 -21.39
C ILE A 160 -6.34 37.66 -21.38
N LYS A 161 -7.34 37.62 -20.48
CA LYS A 161 -7.94 38.74 -19.71
C LYS A 161 -9.21 38.28 -18.94
N HIS A 162 -9.28 38.45 -17.60
CA HIS A 162 -9.96 39.54 -16.84
C HIS A 162 -11.51 39.43 -16.90
N THR A 163 -12.32 39.55 -15.83
CA THR A 163 -12.25 40.38 -14.59
C THR A 163 -12.96 39.77 -13.35
N LEU A 164 -12.77 40.43 -12.20
CA LEU A 164 -13.60 40.46 -10.96
C LEU A 164 -15.05 40.98 -11.24
N THR A 165 -16.11 40.93 -10.40
CA THR A 165 -16.42 40.36 -9.04
C THR A 165 -17.95 40.47 -8.76
N HIS A 166 -18.51 39.69 -7.81
CA HIS A 166 -19.37 40.10 -6.66
C HIS A 166 -20.37 38.99 -6.21
N ASP A 167 -20.79 39.02 -4.94
CA ASP A 167 -21.75 38.12 -4.25
C ASP A 167 -23.23 38.46 -4.62
N VAL A 168 -24.31 37.70 -4.35
CA VAL A 168 -24.61 36.61 -3.38
C VAL A 168 -25.65 35.62 -3.96
N GLY A 169 -25.72 34.35 -3.51
CA GLY A 169 -26.92 33.51 -3.68
C GLY A 169 -26.74 31.97 -3.61
N MET A 170 -27.72 31.25 -3.06
CA MET A 170 -27.71 29.79 -2.85
C MET A 170 -28.13 28.97 -4.09
N GLN A 171 -27.74 27.67 -4.07
CA GLN A 171 -28.08 26.54 -4.99
C GLN A 171 -27.23 26.40 -6.27
N GLY A 172 -26.76 25.16 -6.53
CA GLY A 172 -26.27 24.70 -7.84
C GLY A 172 -24.87 24.06 -7.83
N ASP A 173 -24.83 22.73 -8.03
CA ASP A 173 -23.72 21.90 -8.52
C ASP A 173 -22.26 22.34 -8.25
N GLU A 174 -21.65 21.71 -7.23
CA GLU A 174 -20.21 21.75 -7.01
C GLU A 174 -19.46 21.00 -8.13
N LYS A 175 -19.12 21.70 -9.21
CA LYS A 175 -18.39 21.14 -10.36
C LYS A 175 -16.98 20.68 -9.98
N LEU A 176 -16.87 19.38 -9.76
CA LEU A 176 -15.63 18.63 -9.57
C LEU A 176 -14.56 19.03 -10.61
N THR A 177 -13.33 19.21 -10.12
CA THR A 177 -12.16 19.59 -10.95
C THR A 177 -11.78 18.49 -11.95
N PRO A 178 -11.02 18.80 -13.03
CA PRO A 178 -10.59 17.79 -14.01
C PRO A 178 -9.80 16.60 -13.42
N ARG A 179 -9.18 16.75 -12.23
CA ARG A 179 -8.56 15.63 -11.50
C ARG A 179 -9.58 14.66 -10.91
N GLN A 180 -10.75 15.15 -10.49
CA GLN A 180 -11.87 14.34 -10.01
C GLN A 180 -12.69 13.75 -11.17
N ALA A 181 -12.69 14.40 -12.35
CA ALA A 181 -13.36 13.92 -13.56
C ALA A 181 -12.60 12.81 -14.35
N GLY A 182 -11.43 12.36 -13.88
CA GLY A 182 -10.74 11.17 -14.43
C GLY A 182 -10.06 11.34 -15.80
N THR A 183 -10.00 12.54 -16.36
CA THR A 183 -9.47 12.82 -17.72
C THR A 183 -7.94 12.95 -17.77
N ASN A 184 -7.20 11.96 -17.26
CA ASN A 184 -5.76 11.83 -17.50
C ASN A 184 -5.50 10.85 -18.67
N PRO A 185 -5.02 11.30 -19.85
CA PRO A 185 -4.75 10.42 -20.99
C PRO A 185 -3.54 9.48 -20.79
N ARG A 186 -2.83 9.57 -19.65
CA ARG A 186 -1.82 8.59 -19.20
C ARG A 186 -2.20 7.90 -17.87
N ALA A 187 -3.48 7.85 -17.53
CA ALA A 187 -3.95 6.66 -16.82
C ALA A 187 -3.88 5.50 -17.82
N THR A 188 -3.17 4.41 -17.49
CA THR A 188 -3.41 3.14 -18.17
C THR A 188 -4.88 2.83 -17.99
N GLY A 189 -5.67 2.96 -19.06
CA GLY A 189 -7.10 2.73 -18.99
C GLY A 189 -7.32 1.32 -18.45
N THR A 190 -7.77 1.21 -17.21
CA THR A 190 -8.45 0.01 -16.73
C THR A 190 -9.58 -0.16 -17.72
N ASN A 191 -9.43 -1.11 -18.66
CA ASN A 191 -10.40 -1.31 -19.73
C ASN A 191 -11.79 -1.30 -19.08
N PRO A 192 -12.72 -0.41 -19.44
CA PRO A 192 -13.96 -0.26 -18.68
C PRO A 192 -14.76 -1.58 -18.64
N ARG A 193 -14.54 -2.48 -19.61
CA ARG A 193 -15.04 -3.87 -19.63
C ARG A 193 -14.43 -4.79 -18.55
N SER A 194 -13.38 -4.37 -17.86
CA SER A 194 -12.64 -5.11 -16.81
C SER A 194 -12.76 -4.46 -15.41
N ALA A 195 -13.48 -3.35 -15.30
CA ALA A 195 -14.09 -2.97 -14.03
C ALA A 195 -15.15 -4.05 -13.71
N MET A 196 -15.22 -4.47 -12.46
CA MET A 196 -16.28 -5.38 -12.02
C MET A 196 -17.58 -4.56 -11.91
N PRO A 197 -18.67 -4.96 -12.60
CA PRO A 197 -19.98 -4.32 -12.43
C PRO A 197 -20.46 -4.31 -10.97
N ALA A 198 -21.46 -3.48 -10.69
CA ALA A 198 -22.24 -3.61 -9.47
C ALA A 198 -22.92 -5.00 -9.45
N PHE A 199 -23.02 -5.59 -8.25
CA PHE A 199 -23.59 -6.91 -8.01
C PHE A 199 -24.37 -6.88 -6.69
N ASP A 200 -25.33 -7.78 -6.53
CA ASP A 200 -26.13 -7.90 -5.32
C ASP A 200 -25.32 -8.51 -4.16
N ARG A 201 -24.87 -7.62 -3.26
CA ARG A 201 -24.12 -7.96 -2.05
C ARG A 201 -24.94 -8.80 -1.07
N GLU A 202 -26.25 -8.59 -1.01
CA GLU A 202 -27.15 -9.32 -0.10
C GLU A 202 -27.39 -10.73 -0.63
N ARG A 203 -27.67 -10.88 -1.93
CA ARG A 203 -27.75 -12.20 -2.58
C ARG A 203 -26.45 -12.98 -2.41
N LEU A 204 -25.29 -12.39 -2.71
CA LEU A 204 -23.99 -13.04 -2.54
C LEU A 204 -23.75 -13.51 -1.10
N LYS A 205 -24.07 -12.65 -0.11
CA LYS A 205 -23.97 -12.98 1.32
C LYS A 205 -24.87 -14.17 1.67
N ASN A 206 -26.10 -14.19 1.18
CA ASN A 206 -27.06 -15.26 1.44
C ASN A 206 -26.59 -16.58 0.81
N THR A 207 -26.17 -16.57 -0.46
CA THR A 207 -25.62 -17.76 -1.14
C THR A 207 -24.38 -18.32 -0.44
N TRP A 208 -23.43 -17.47 -0.01
CA TRP A 208 -22.32 -17.93 0.81
C TRP A 208 -22.80 -18.50 2.16
N ASN A 209 -23.69 -17.82 2.87
CA ASN A 209 -24.12 -18.23 4.20
C ASN A 209 -24.91 -19.55 4.20
N CYS A 210 -25.71 -19.82 3.17
CA CYS A 210 -26.36 -21.11 2.97
C CYS A 210 -25.33 -22.23 2.75
N LYS A 211 -24.35 -22.04 1.85
CA LYS A 211 -23.27 -23.02 1.68
C LYS A 211 -22.43 -23.18 2.95
N ALA A 212 -22.13 -22.10 3.65
CA ALA A 212 -21.37 -22.13 4.88
C ALA A 212 -22.11 -22.93 5.97
N GLU A 213 -23.44 -22.81 6.06
CA GLU A 213 -24.27 -23.63 6.94
C GLU A 213 -24.17 -25.13 6.58
N THR A 214 -24.34 -25.48 5.30
CA THR A 214 -24.27 -26.87 4.81
C THR A 214 -22.92 -27.53 5.11
N PHE A 215 -21.81 -26.80 4.99
CA PHE A 215 -20.44 -27.32 5.19
C PHE A 215 -19.82 -26.93 6.55
N GLY A 216 -20.59 -26.34 7.46
CA GLY A 216 -20.13 -25.89 8.78
C GLY A 216 -19.09 -24.76 8.79
N LEU A 217 -18.93 -24.01 7.69
CA LEU A 217 -17.96 -22.92 7.55
C LEU A 217 -18.41 -21.62 8.24
N PRO A 218 -17.50 -20.65 8.46
CA PRO A 218 -17.86 -19.33 8.96
C PRO A 218 -18.80 -18.56 8.02
N LYS A 219 -19.97 -18.17 8.53
CA LYS A 219 -20.89 -17.22 7.88
C LYS A 219 -20.29 -15.80 7.89
N ILE A 220 -20.59 -15.00 6.87
CA ILE A 220 -20.19 -13.59 6.77
C ILE A 220 -21.36 -12.66 7.12
N ARG A 221 -21.07 -11.58 7.84
CA ARG A 221 -22.04 -10.52 8.18
C ARG A 221 -22.14 -9.46 7.09
N SER A 222 -21.03 -9.19 6.40
CA SER A 222 -20.91 -8.22 5.31
C SER A 222 -19.84 -8.67 4.32
N VAL A 223 -19.93 -8.18 3.08
CA VAL A 223 -18.86 -8.33 2.08
C VAL A 223 -17.75 -7.33 2.40
N THR A 224 -16.59 -7.82 2.83
CA THR A 224 -15.43 -6.99 3.19
C THR A 224 -14.62 -6.55 1.95
N THR A 225 -13.75 -5.56 2.09
CA THR A 225 -12.82 -5.13 1.03
C THR A 225 -11.92 -6.27 0.53
N THR A 226 -11.51 -7.19 1.41
CA THR A 226 -10.72 -8.38 1.05
C THR A 226 -11.55 -9.31 0.15
N THR A 227 -12.79 -9.58 0.55
CA THR A 227 -13.75 -10.39 -0.21
C THR A 227 -14.05 -9.76 -1.57
N GLU A 228 -14.32 -8.45 -1.63
CA GLU A 228 -14.49 -7.71 -2.89
C GLU A 228 -13.28 -7.84 -3.81
N ASN A 229 -12.07 -7.73 -3.28
CA ASN A 229 -10.85 -7.89 -4.06
C ASN A 229 -10.68 -9.31 -4.58
N GLY A 230 -11.20 -10.32 -3.86
CA GLY A 230 -11.36 -11.69 -4.33
C GLY A 230 -12.33 -11.82 -5.51
N LEU A 231 -13.53 -11.25 -5.37
CA LEU A 231 -14.55 -11.23 -6.43
C LEU A 231 -14.05 -10.50 -7.69
N LYS A 232 -13.34 -9.38 -7.52
CA LYS A 232 -12.71 -8.63 -8.63
C LYS A 232 -11.63 -9.44 -9.37
N ARG A 233 -10.90 -10.34 -8.69
CA ARG A 233 -9.97 -11.29 -9.34
C ARG A 233 -10.73 -12.37 -10.10
N LEU A 234 -11.68 -13.02 -9.44
CA LEU A 234 -12.55 -14.05 -10.01
C LEU A 234 -13.25 -13.57 -11.30
N TRP A 235 -13.87 -12.39 -11.26
CA TRP A 235 -14.53 -11.78 -12.42
C TRP A 235 -13.56 -11.50 -13.57
N LYS A 236 -12.35 -11.00 -13.28
CA LYS A 236 -11.32 -10.77 -14.31
C LYS A 236 -10.81 -12.06 -14.94
N SER A 237 -10.60 -13.11 -14.15
CA SER A 237 -10.23 -14.45 -14.66
C SER A 237 -11.32 -15.00 -15.58
N TYR A 238 -12.59 -14.90 -15.17
CA TYR A 238 -13.73 -15.34 -15.97
C TYR A 238 -13.86 -14.59 -17.31
N LEU A 239 -13.76 -13.25 -17.30
CA LEU A 239 -13.78 -12.47 -18.54
C LEU A 239 -12.62 -12.81 -19.48
N LYS A 240 -11.44 -13.15 -18.95
CA LYS A 240 -10.31 -13.62 -19.75
C LYS A 240 -10.60 -14.99 -20.38
N GLN A 241 -11.13 -15.93 -19.61
CA GLN A 241 -11.54 -17.26 -20.11
C GLN A 241 -12.62 -17.14 -21.20
N CYS A 242 -13.66 -16.33 -21.00
CA CYS A 242 -14.68 -16.08 -22.03
C CYS A 242 -14.08 -15.54 -23.32
N LYS A 243 -13.08 -14.64 -23.24
CA LYS A 243 -12.37 -14.15 -24.41
C LYS A 243 -11.53 -15.23 -25.11
N GLU A 244 -10.93 -16.15 -24.35
CA GLU A 244 -10.09 -17.24 -24.86
C GLU A 244 -10.92 -18.36 -25.49
N LEU A 245 -12.10 -18.66 -24.95
CA LEU A 245 -13.06 -19.65 -25.48
C LEU A 245 -14.05 -19.07 -26.51
N GLY A 246 -14.05 -17.75 -26.74
CA GLY A 246 -15.00 -17.08 -27.62
C GLY A 246 -16.45 -17.03 -27.10
N THR A 247 -16.68 -17.33 -25.82
CA THR A 247 -18.03 -17.37 -25.22
C THR A 247 -18.47 -15.99 -24.72
N THR A 248 -19.79 -15.75 -24.74
CA THR A 248 -20.36 -14.54 -24.15
C THR A 248 -20.35 -14.63 -22.61
N PRO A 249 -19.85 -13.61 -21.89
CA PRO A 249 -19.93 -13.59 -20.43
C PRO A 249 -21.39 -13.59 -19.94
N LYS A 250 -21.67 -14.40 -18.93
CA LYS A 250 -22.93 -14.36 -18.18
C LYS A 250 -23.01 -13.07 -17.34
N ASP A 251 -24.23 -12.75 -16.92
CA ASP A 251 -24.48 -11.75 -15.89
C ASP A 251 -23.62 -11.99 -14.62
N ILE A 252 -23.21 -10.90 -13.97
CA ILE A 252 -22.29 -10.95 -12.82
C ILE A 252 -22.88 -11.68 -11.63
N ASP A 253 -24.13 -11.41 -11.28
CA ASP A 253 -24.77 -12.04 -10.12
C ASP A 253 -25.04 -13.52 -10.40
N SER A 254 -25.44 -13.85 -11.63
CA SER A 254 -25.58 -15.23 -12.09
C SER A 254 -24.26 -16.00 -12.03
N PHE A 255 -23.15 -15.38 -12.45
CA PHE A 255 -21.83 -16.00 -12.41
C PHE A 255 -21.25 -16.13 -11.00
N LEU A 256 -21.22 -15.05 -10.20
CA LEU A 256 -20.63 -15.07 -8.86
C LEU A 256 -21.36 -16.03 -7.93
N ASN A 257 -22.70 -16.04 -7.95
CA ASN A 257 -23.49 -16.97 -7.15
C ASN A 257 -23.34 -18.40 -7.67
N GLY A 258 -23.34 -18.64 -8.99
CA GLY A 258 -23.08 -19.96 -9.56
C GLY A 258 -21.69 -20.52 -9.24
N TYR A 259 -20.65 -19.67 -9.22
CA TYR A 259 -19.32 -20.05 -8.77
C TYR A 259 -19.29 -20.45 -7.29
N ILE A 260 -19.92 -19.66 -6.41
CA ILE A 260 -19.99 -19.99 -4.99
C ILE A 260 -20.82 -21.26 -4.75
N GLU A 261 -21.97 -21.41 -5.41
CA GLU A 261 -22.95 -22.46 -5.15
C GLU A 261 -22.58 -23.81 -5.80
N PHE A 262 -22.08 -23.82 -7.03
CA PHE A 262 -21.80 -25.05 -7.77
C PHE A 262 -20.30 -25.29 -8.02
N GLY A 263 -19.55 -24.23 -8.36
CA GLY A 263 -18.12 -24.34 -8.66
C GLY A 263 -17.26 -24.67 -7.44
N TYR A 264 -17.35 -23.88 -6.38
CA TYR A 264 -16.51 -24.06 -5.19
C TYR A 264 -17.00 -25.18 -4.28
N LYS A 265 -16.17 -26.21 -4.09
CA LYS A 265 -16.37 -27.27 -3.09
C LYS A 265 -15.36 -27.08 -1.95
N PRO A 266 -15.81 -26.84 -0.70
CA PRO A 266 -14.92 -26.74 0.45
C PRO A 266 -14.09 -28.02 0.64
N THR A 267 -12.80 -27.86 0.95
CA THR A 267 -11.94 -29.00 1.31
C THR A 267 -12.17 -29.41 2.76
N GLN A 268 -11.89 -30.67 3.09
CA GLN A 268 -11.95 -31.15 4.49
C GLN A 268 -11.11 -30.26 5.43
N TRP A 269 -9.92 -29.85 4.97
CA TRP A 269 -9.07 -28.89 5.68
C TRP A 269 -9.76 -27.55 5.97
N ALA A 270 -10.51 -27.00 5.00
CA ALA A 270 -11.27 -25.76 5.17
C ALA A 270 -12.45 -25.91 6.15
N CYS A 271 -13.05 -27.10 6.21
CA CYS A 271 -14.12 -27.47 7.14
C CYS A 271 -13.64 -27.73 8.58
N GLY A 272 -12.32 -27.72 8.84
CA GLY A 272 -11.72 -27.94 10.16
C GLY A 272 -11.00 -29.27 10.35
N SER A 273 -10.82 -30.09 9.30
CA SER A 273 -9.92 -31.26 9.34
C SER A 273 -8.45 -30.84 9.23
N ASN A 274 -8.01 -30.06 10.22
CA ASN A 274 -6.64 -29.63 10.44
C ASN A 274 -6.33 -29.71 11.94
N PRO A 275 -5.05 -29.72 12.36
CA PRO A 275 -4.67 -29.91 13.77
C PRO A 275 -5.32 -28.90 14.74
N ASP A 276 -5.59 -27.68 14.27
CA ASP A 276 -6.14 -26.59 15.06
C ASP A 276 -7.70 -26.59 15.11
N GLY A 277 -8.37 -27.52 14.41
CA GLY A 277 -9.83 -27.53 14.23
C GLY A 277 -10.40 -26.31 13.49
N LYS A 278 -9.52 -25.50 12.86
CA LYS A 278 -9.82 -24.15 12.38
C LYS A 278 -10.65 -24.18 11.09
N ARG A 279 -11.80 -23.51 11.10
CA ARG A 279 -12.67 -23.40 9.91
C ARG A 279 -12.39 -22.12 9.14
N PHE A 280 -12.36 -22.21 7.81
CA PHE A 280 -11.98 -21.09 6.95
C PHE A 280 -13.17 -20.58 6.13
N GLY A 281 -13.34 -19.25 6.09
CA GLY A 281 -14.47 -18.59 5.42
C GLY A 281 -14.31 -18.39 3.92
N ILE A 282 -15.14 -17.48 3.37
CA ILE A 282 -15.30 -17.21 1.93
C ILE A 282 -13.99 -16.94 1.19
N ASP A 283 -12.97 -16.39 1.86
CA ASP A 283 -11.68 -16.09 1.23
C ASP A 283 -10.96 -17.34 0.71
N THR A 284 -11.30 -18.55 1.19
CA THR A 284 -10.81 -19.81 0.60
C THR A 284 -11.37 -20.10 -0.79
N ALA A 285 -12.62 -19.73 -1.05
CA ALA A 285 -13.24 -19.80 -2.37
C ALA A 285 -12.64 -18.78 -3.35
N LEU A 286 -12.05 -17.70 -2.84
CA LEU A 286 -11.56 -16.55 -3.61
C LEU A 286 -10.02 -16.45 -3.68
N ARG A 287 -9.32 -17.55 -3.36
CA ARG A 287 -7.89 -17.72 -3.63
C ARG A 287 -7.66 -17.90 -5.13
N GLN A 288 -6.59 -17.31 -5.66
CA GLN A 288 -6.27 -17.37 -7.08
C GLN A 288 -6.15 -18.82 -7.58
N GLU A 289 -5.44 -19.67 -6.84
CA GLU A 289 -5.32 -21.12 -7.09
C GLU A 289 -6.67 -21.82 -7.26
N LYS A 290 -7.69 -21.46 -6.46
CA LYS A 290 -9.02 -22.07 -6.51
C LYS A 290 -9.87 -21.52 -7.64
N ILE A 291 -9.74 -20.22 -7.92
CA ILE A 291 -10.36 -19.56 -9.08
C ILE A 291 -9.85 -20.23 -10.36
N ASP A 292 -8.53 -20.34 -10.52
CA ASP A 292 -7.90 -20.88 -11.73
C ASP A 292 -8.18 -22.39 -11.88
N GLN A 293 -8.23 -23.15 -10.77
CA GLN A 293 -8.66 -24.55 -10.78
C GLN A 293 -10.10 -24.70 -11.31
N ILE A 294 -11.07 -24.03 -10.67
CA ILE A 294 -12.50 -24.22 -10.97
C ILE A 294 -12.85 -23.72 -12.38
N LEU A 295 -12.26 -22.59 -12.79
CA LEU A 295 -12.44 -22.09 -14.15
C LEU A 295 -11.74 -23.00 -15.17
N GLY A 296 -10.54 -23.51 -14.88
CA GLY A 296 -9.81 -24.44 -15.75
C GLY A 296 -10.49 -25.81 -15.92
N GLU A 297 -11.16 -26.32 -14.88
CA GLU A 297 -11.97 -27.55 -14.93
C GLU A 297 -13.29 -27.39 -15.71
N SER A 298 -13.65 -26.18 -16.15
CA SER A 298 -14.91 -25.87 -16.84
C SER A 298 -14.80 -25.87 -18.38
N VAL A 299 -13.84 -26.59 -18.95
CA VAL A 299 -13.58 -26.70 -20.41
C VAL A 299 -13.89 -28.11 -20.92
#